data_AF-A0A8B7C7F5-F1
#
_entry.id   AF-A0A8B7C7F5-F1
#
_cell.length_a   1.000
_cell.length_b   1.000
_cell.length_c   1.000
_cell.angle_alpha   90.00
_cell.angle_beta   90.00
_cell.angle_gamma   90.00
#
_symmetry.space_group_name_H-M   'P 1'
#
loop_
_entity.id
_entity.type
_entity.pdbx_description
1 polymer ?
#
loop_
_entity_poly.entity_id
_entity_poly.type
_entity_poly.pdbx_seq_one_letter_code
_entity_poly.pdbx_strand_id
1 'polypeptide(L)'
;MAPGVFTTGDAVEVSSDEDGFRDAWFEAKVARYMPKLHRCTVVYDAIMDDADDSRSLRETVDGRLVRPRPPFRPPAGGRFALHQPVDAFYNDGWWVGVVSRVAGKGRQRRYSVAFPSTREEMEFAASELRTHLEWVDGEWVLPEWKGTPEKVYETGTQVEIARVKGNTPIAWLSAVVVQAIWKSSFLVEYKHFRNLDDTELLREIVDVKHIRPCPPHASKAKFDLLDEVEAFYGNGWLPGVVAKIHTSSKYRVKIAHWGEEREFSHAELRLRYDLVNGQWVKASQNKSDMEMREGTMVEVSSDDEGFRGAWYTATIVKLIRKKKFLVEYQNLRTDDETKPLTEIVDFQHIRPSPPETPVVEQFKLLEEVDAFYNDGWWVGVISKVLKSQRYMVYFKPWSEEMEFGHKELRLHHDWIGGRWLRSSEALKL
;
A
#
# COMPACT_ATOMS: atom_id res chain seq x y z
N MET A 1 -28.95 -2.32 24.86
CA MET A 1 -30.40 -2.02 24.69
C MET A 1 -30.69 -1.95 23.20
N ALA A 2 -31.90 -2.31 22.74
CA ALA A 2 -32.21 -2.35 21.31
C ALA A 2 -32.12 -0.94 20.69
N PRO A 3 -31.37 -0.73 19.58
CA PRO A 3 -31.36 0.54 18.88
C PRO A 3 -32.77 0.81 18.34
N GLY A 4 -33.20 2.08 18.37
CA GLY A 4 -34.54 2.50 17.97
C GLY A 4 -34.98 1.90 16.62
N VAL A 5 -36.21 1.41 16.57
CA VAL A 5 -36.81 0.83 15.37
C VAL A 5 -37.02 1.95 14.36
N PHE A 6 -36.29 1.92 13.25
CA PHE A 6 -36.52 2.84 12.14
C PHE A 6 -37.90 2.60 11.51
N THR A 7 -38.59 3.68 11.17
CA THR A 7 -39.87 3.69 10.46
C THR A 7 -39.71 4.18 9.03
N THR A 8 -40.62 3.80 8.14
CA THR A 8 -40.61 4.28 6.76
C THR A 8 -40.78 5.80 6.73
N GLY A 9 -39.86 6.49 6.07
CA GLY A 9 -39.79 7.95 5.97
C GLY A 9 -38.76 8.59 6.91
N ASP A 10 -38.19 7.85 7.86
CA ASP A 10 -37.17 8.38 8.77
C ASP A 10 -35.96 8.91 8.00
N ALA A 11 -35.52 10.12 8.35
CA ALA A 11 -34.31 10.72 7.83
C ALA A 11 -33.09 10.09 8.52
N VAL A 12 -32.24 9.45 7.73
CA VAL A 12 -31.07 8.71 8.18
C VAL A 12 -29.82 9.14 7.43
N GLU A 13 -28.67 8.70 7.93
CA GLU A 13 -27.42 8.67 7.20
C GLU A 13 -26.93 7.22 7.12
N VAL A 14 -26.26 6.89 6.02
CA VAL A 14 -25.78 5.55 5.72
C VAL A 14 -24.29 5.59 5.42
N SER A 15 -23.54 4.67 6.04
CA SER A 15 -22.10 4.47 5.81
C SER A 15 -21.87 3.22 4.95
N SER A 16 -20.66 3.10 4.42
CA SER A 16 -20.20 1.89 3.74
C SER A 16 -18.91 1.36 4.36
N ASP A 17 -18.74 0.03 4.36
CA ASP A 17 -17.48 -0.63 4.70
C ASP A 17 -16.55 -0.79 3.49
N GLU A 18 -17.00 -0.37 2.29
CA GLU A 18 -16.20 -0.45 1.07
C GLU A 18 -15.02 0.52 1.11
N ASP A 19 -13.89 0.08 0.56
CA ASP A 19 -12.69 0.90 0.45
C ASP A 19 -12.97 2.17 -0.34
N GLY A 20 -12.54 3.30 0.21
CA GLY A 20 -12.81 4.63 -0.35
C GLY A 20 -14.10 5.27 0.17
N PHE A 21 -15.02 4.53 0.79
CA PHE A 21 -16.26 5.05 1.38
C PHE A 21 -16.36 4.87 2.89
N ARG A 22 -15.39 4.17 3.50
CA ARG A 22 -15.25 4.10 4.96
C ARG A 22 -15.14 5.52 5.53
N ASP A 23 -15.80 5.76 6.65
CA ASP A 23 -15.86 7.05 7.36
C ASP A 23 -16.73 8.14 6.70
N ALA A 24 -17.42 7.84 5.58
CA ALA A 24 -18.40 8.72 4.95
C ALA A 24 -19.83 8.37 5.34
N TRP A 25 -20.67 9.38 5.53
CA TRP A 25 -22.10 9.24 5.83
C TRP A 25 -22.95 9.97 4.81
N PHE A 26 -23.78 9.21 4.08
CA PHE A 26 -24.62 9.71 3.00
C PHE A 26 -26.06 9.87 3.47
N GLU A 27 -26.65 11.03 3.19
CA GLU A 27 -28.02 11.34 3.60
C GLU A 27 -29.03 10.49 2.82
N ALA A 28 -29.96 9.86 3.54
CA ALA A 28 -30.97 8.99 2.95
C ALA A 28 -32.28 9.01 3.75
N LYS A 29 -33.28 8.31 3.23
CA LYS A 29 -34.56 8.03 3.90
C LYS A 29 -34.83 6.54 3.94
N VAL A 30 -35.42 6.08 5.05
CA VAL A 30 -35.82 4.68 5.21
C VAL A 30 -37.03 4.40 4.33
N ALA A 31 -36.88 3.51 3.34
CA ALA A 31 -38.00 3.00 2.56
C ALA A 31 -38.66 1.80 3.24
N ARG A 32 -37.86 0.90 3.82
CA ARG A 32 -38.36 -0.31 4.50
C ARG A 32 -37.37 -0.81 5.54
N TYR A 33 -37.81 -0.94 6.79
CA TYR A 33 -37.02 -1.59 7.85
C TYR A 33 -37.39 -3.09 7.98
N MET A 34 -36.39 -3.95 8.10
CA MET A 34 -36.53 -5.40 8.25
C MET A 34 -35.88 -5.88 9.57
N PRO A 35 -36.59 -5.78 10.70
CA PRO A 35 -36.01 -6.02 12.03
C PRO A 35 -35.39 -7.41 12.19
N LYS A 36 -36.06 -8.46 11.69
CA LYS A 36 -35.58 -9.85 11.79
C LYS A 36 -34.26 -10.11 11.06
N LEU A 37 -33.96 -9.30 10.05
CA LEU A 37 -32.74 -9.42 9.25
C LEU A 37 -31.68 -8.38 9.65
N HIS A 38 -32.01 -7.46 10.57
CA HIS A 38 -31.19 -6.28 10.86
C HIS A 38 -30.79 -5.52 9.59
N ARG A 39 -31.72 -5.35 8.64
CA ARG A 39 -31.47 -4.65 7.36
C ARG A 39 -32.46 -3.53 7.13
N CYS A 40 -32.01 -2.52 6.40
CA CYS A 40 -32.81 -1.37 6.02
C CYS A 40 -32.70 -1.13 4.52
N THR A 41 -33.84 -1.04 3.83
CA THR A 41 -33.89 -0.48 2.48
C THR A 41 -33.97 1.04 2.60
N VAL A 42 -33.02 1.73 1.99
CA VAL A 42 -32.88 3.19 2.03
C VAL A 42 -32.96 3.76 0.62
N VAL A 43 -33.32 5.04 0.52
CA VAL A 43 -33.28 5.83 -0.71
C VAL A 43 -32.43 7.06 -0.42
N TYR A 44 -31.34 7.23 -1.18
CA TYR A 44 -30.41 8.33 -0.97
C TYR A 44 -30.99 9.68 -1.41
N ASP A 45 -30.58 10.75 -0.75
CA ASP A 45 -31.03 12.10 -1.10
C ASP A 45 -30.29 12.66 -2.33
N ALA A 46 -28.99 12.40 -2.44
CA ALA A 46 -28.11 13.00 -3.45
C ALA A 46 -27.46 12.00 -4.43
N ILE A 47 -27.50 10.70 -4.14
CA ILE A 47 -26.95 9.65 -5.02
C ILE A 47 -28.04 9.16 -5.97
N MET A 48 -27.77 9.15 -7.28
CA MET A 48 -28.70 8.68 -8.32
C MET A 48 -28.42 7.22 -8.70
N ASP A 49 -29.42 6.55 -9.29
CA ASP A 49 -29.32 5.19 -9.79
C ASP A 49 -28.50 5.16 -11.10
N ASP A 50 -27.51 4.27 -11.18
CA ASP A 50 -26.62 4.17 -12.34
C ASP A 50 -27.35 3.77 -13.64
N ALA A 51 -28.49 3.09 -13.54
CA ALA A 51 -29.31 2.70 -14.69
C ALA A 51 -30.37 3.75 -15.04
N ASP A 52 -30.71 4.65 -14.12
CA ASP A 52 -31.74 5.68 -14.28
C ASP A 52 -31.40 6.92 -13.44
N ASP A 53 -30.69 7.88 -14.06
CA ASP A 53 -30.25 9.14 -13.45
C ASP A 53 -31.40 10.05 -13.00
N SER A 54 -32.65 9.71 -13.35
CA SER A 54 -33.84 10.41 -12.87
C SER A 54 -34.31 9.95 -11.50
N ARG A 55 -33.72 8.87 -10.95
CA ARG A 55 -34.10 8.26 -9.69
C ARG A 55 -32.96 8.27 -8.70
N SER A 56 -33.28 8.57 -7.45
CA SER A 56 -32.36 8.34 -6.34
C SER A 56 -32.04 6.86 -6.18
N LEU A 57 -30.77 6.57 -5.90
CA LEU A 57 -30.28 5.23 -5.62
C LEU A 57 -31.03 4.63 -4.44
N ARG A 58 -31.52 3.40 -4.65
CA ARG A 58 -32.23 2.62 -3.64
C ARG A 58 -31.50 1.31 -3.39
N GLU A 59 -31.11 1.08 -2.16
CA GLU A 59 -30.37 -0.12 -1.79
C GLU A 59 -30.82 -0.71 -0.46
N THR A 60 -30.36 -1.91 -0.15
CA THR A 60 -30.61 -2.57 1.14
C THR A 60 -29.32 -2.80 1.89
N VAL A 61 -29.12 -2.06 2.97
CA VAL A 61 -27.92 -2.08 3.81
C VAL A 61 -28.13 -2.81 5.13
N ASP A 62 -27.02 -3.17 5.76
CA ASP A 62 -27.00 -3.63 7.15
C ASP A 62 -27.39 -2.47 8.07
N GLY A 63 -28.27 -2.73 9.05
CA GLY A 63 -28.76 -1.71 9.98
C GLY A 63 -27.67 -1.11 10.86
N ARG A 64 -26.51 -1.77 11.01
CA ARG A 64 -25.33 -1.23 11.71
C ARG A 64 -24.70 -0.05 10.99
N LEU A 65 -24.88 0.02 9.67
CA LEU A 65 -24.38 1.10 8.82
C LEU A 65 -25.38 2.25 8.70
N VAL A 66 -26.49 2.20 9.44
CA VAL A 66 -27.55 3.22 9.39
C VAL A 66 -27.66 3.89 10.75
N ARG A 67 -27.65 5.22 10.76
CA ARG A 67 -27.93 6.04 11.94
C ARG A 67 -28.98 7.10 11.60
N PRO A 68 -29.71 7.66 12.58
CA PRO A 68 -30.53 8.85 12.33
C PRO A 68 -29.69 10.00 11.73
N ARG A 69 -30.30 11.07 11.24
CA ARG A 69 -29.50 12.29 10.97
C ARG A 69 -29.07 12.94 12.29
N PRO A 70 -27.81 13.39 12.41
CA PRO A 70 -27.36 14.08 13.61
C PRO A 70 -28.10 15.42 13.77
N PRO A 71 -28.40 15.82 15.01
CA PRO A 71 -29.00 17.12 15.26
C PRO A 71 -28.00 18.21 14.85
N PHE A 72 -28.49 19.23 14.15
CA PHE A 72 -27.65 20.37 13.82
C PHE A 72 -27.17 21.07 15.10
N ARG A 73 -25.86 21.02 15.36
CA ARG A 73 -25.21 21.74 16.45
C ARG A 73 -24.21 22.75 15.88
N PRO A 74 -24.48 24.07 16.02
CA PRO A 74 -23.49 25.06 15.65
C PRO A 74 -22.23 24.91 16.53
N PRO A 75 -21.04 25.20 15.99
CA PRO A 75 -19.82 25.13 16.77
C PRO A 75 -19.84 26.12 17.95
N ALA A 76 -19.21 25.74 19.06
CA ALA A 76 -19.11 26.60 20.23
C ALA A 76 -18.47 27.95 19.87
N GLY A 77 -19.13 29.07 20.20
CA GLY A 77 -18.66 30.41 19.82
C GLY A 77 -18.72 30.71 18.31
N GLY A 78 -19.48 29.91 17.54
CA GLY A 78 -19.71 30.09 16.10
C GLY A 78 -18.49 29.78 15.21
N ARG A 79 -17.49 29.06 15.74
CA ARG A 79 -16.20 28.80 15.07
C ARG A 79 -15.68 27.42 15.42
N PHE A 80 -15.14 26.71 14.42
CA PHE A 80 -14.42 25.46 14.69
C PHE A 80 -13.04 25.76 15.25
N ALA A 81 -12.63 25.03 16.28
CA ALA A 81 -11.31 25.16 16.90
C ALA A 81 -10.27 24.29 16.18
N LEU A 82 -9.00 24.66 16.32
CA LEU A 82 -7.89 23.81 15.89
C LEU A 82 -7.98 22.46 16.61
N HIS A 83 -7.75 21.37 15.88
CA HIS A 83 -7.86 19.97 16.33
C HIS A 83 -9.26 19.50 16.73
N GLN A 84 -10.30 20.29 16.43
CA GLN A 84 -11.67 19.86 16.65
C GLN A 84 -12.09 18.80 15.62
N PRO A 85 -12.68 17.67 16.05
CA PRO A 85 -13.34 16.73 15.14
C PRO A 85 -14.58 17.37 14.50
N VAL A 86 -14.71 17.21 13.19
CA VAL A 86 -15.80 17.75 12.37
C VAL A 86 -16.28 16.71 11.37
N ASP A 87 -17.54 16.84 10.93
CA ASP A 87 -17.96 16.21 9.68
C ASP A 87 -17.85 17.28 8.58
N ALA A 88 -17.13 16.96 7.52
CA ALA A 88 -16.95 17.81 6.34
C ALA A 88 -17.79 17.28 5.17
N PHE A 89 -18.59 18.15 4.55
CA PHE A 89 -19.40 17.78 3.41
C PHE A 89 -18.58 17.82 2.12
N TYR A 90 -18.43 16.66 1.48
CA TYR A 90 -17.67 16.51 0.24
C TYR A 90 -18.21 15.32 -0.56
N ASN A 91 -18.29 15.45 -1.89
CA ASN A 91 -18.82 14.41 -2.79
C ASN A 91 -20.12 13.76 -2.26
N ASP A 92 -21.10 14.61 -1.93
CA ASP A 92 -22.44 14.22 -1.48
C ASP A 92 -22.52 13.45 -0.15
N GLY A 93 -21.40 13.33 0.57
CA GLY A 93 -21.29 12.67 1.86
C GLY A 93 -20.69 13.56 2.95
N TRP A 94 -20.94 13.19 4.20
CA TRP A 94 -20.33 13.77 5.39
C TRP A 94 -19.15 12.90 5.85
N TRP A 95 -17.94 13.46 5.74
CA TRP A 95 -16.69 12.78 6.04
C TRP A 95 -16.15 13.21 7.39
N VAL A 96 -15.80 12.25 8.23
CA VAL A 96 -15.23 12.57 9.54
C VAL A 96 -13.77 12.98 9.40
N GLY A 97 -13.44 14.18 9.85
CA GLY A 97 -12.09 14.73 9.80
C GLY A 97 -11.76 15.57 11.03
N VAL A 98 -10.55 16.14 11.02
CA VAL A 98 -10.08 16.99 12.12
C VAL A 98 -9.55 18.31 11.56
N VAL A 99 -9.95 19.42 12.17
CA VAL A 99 -9.45 20.75 11.78
C VAL A 99 -7.95 20.84 12.06
N SER A 100 -7.15 20.94 11.00
CA SER A 100 -5.69 21.03 11.04
C SER A 100 -5.17 22.45 10.94
N ARG A 101 -5.96 23.37 10.34
CA ARG A 101 -5.60 24.78 10.22
C ARG A 101 -6.83 25.66 10.14
N VAL A 102 -6.73 26.86 10.71
CA VAL A 102 -7.74 27.91 10.58
C VAL A 102 -7.10 29.13 9.93
N ALA A 103 -7.57 29.51 8.75
CA ALA A 103 -7.06 30.65 7.98
C ALA A 103 -8.15 31.71 7.74
N GLY A 104 -7.73 32.96 7.52
CA GLY A 104 -8.63 34.07 7.22
C GLY A 104 -9.39 34.65 8.42
N LYS A 105 -10.16 35.71 8.19
CA LYS A 105 -10.93 36.45 9.21
C LYS A 105 -12.38 36.69 8.75
N GLY A 106 -13.29 36.79 9.72
CA GLY A 106 -14.69 37.11 9.45
C GLY A 106 -15.36 36.08 8.53
N ARG A 107 -15.99 36.56 7.46
CA ARG A 107 -16.71 35.74 6.47
C ARG A 107 -15.81 34.98 5.48
N GLN A 108 -14.53 35.36 5.36
CA GLN A 108 -13.55 34.67 4.50
C GLN A 108 -12.78 33.56 5.24
N ARG A 109 -13.27 33.13 6.41
CA ARG A 109 -12.59 32.10 7.18
C ARG A 109 -12.69 30.75 6.46
N ARG A 110 -11.54 30.09 6.35
CA ARG A 110 -11.37 28.77 5.76
C ARG A 110 -10.78 27.83 6.80
N TYR A 111 -11.21 26.58 6.75
CA TYR A 111 -10.76 25.54 7.65
C TYR A 111 -10.12 24.44 6.81
N SER A 112 -8.84 24.17 7.06
CA SER A 112 -8.23 22.94 6.55
C SER A 112 -8.63 21.80 7.47
N VAL A 113 -9.11 20.72 6.89
CA VAL A 113 -9.52 19.50 7.58
C VAL A 113 -8.65 18.36 7.07
N ALA A 114 -7.97 17.70 7.99
CA ALA A 114 -7.20 16.50 7.74
C ALA A 114 -8.10 15.27 7.89
N PHE A 115 -7.88 14.28 7.03
CA PHE A 115 -8.51 12.95 7.06
C PHE A 115 -7.45 11.92 7.44
N PRO A 116 -7.21 11.66 8.75
CA PRO A 116 -6.01 10.96 9.20
C PRO A 116 -5.86 9.54 8.66
N SER A 117 -6.99 8.91 8.31
CA SER A 117 -7.06 7.60 7.68
C SER A 117 -6.47 7.57 6.26
N THR A 118 -6.79 8.55 5.42
CA THR A 118 -6.32 8.65 4.02
C THR A 118 -5.08 9.52 3.88
N ARG A 119 -4.76 10.31 4.92
CA ARG A 119 -3.71 11.34 4.95
C ARG A 119 -3.96 12.50 3.98
N GLU A 120 -5.20 12.66 3.54
CA GLU A 120 -5.62 13.80 2.71
C GLU A 120 -5.94 15.00 3.59
N GLU A 121 -5.76 16.20 3.03
CA GLU A 121 -6.13 17.45 3.67
C GLU A 121 -6.86 18.34 2.64
N MET A 122 -7.97 18.94 3.06
CA MET A 122 -8.81 19.74 2.18
C MET A 122 -9.32 20.99 2.89
N GLU A 123 -9.64 22.04 2.13
CA GLU A 123 -10.16 23.30 2.67
C GLU A 123 -11.69 23.42 2.52
N PHE A 124 -12.34 23.84 3.60
CA PHE A 124 -13.79 24.00 3.67
C PHE A 124 -14.18 25.39 4.19
N ALA A 125 -15.33 25.86 3.73
CA ALA A 125 -16.07 26.96 4.35
C ALA A 125 -16.79 26.48 5.61
N ALA A 126 -17.16 27.42 6.49
CA ALA A 126 -17.89 27.09 7.72
C ALA A 126 -19.25 26.40 7.47
N SER A 127 -19.89 26.66 6.33
CA SER A 127 -21.17 26.08 5.93
C SER A 127 -21.07 24.64 5.45
N GLU A 128 -19.86 24.19 5.09
CA GLU A 128 -19.58 22.83 4.61
C GLU A 128 -19.11 21.94 5.76
N LEU A 129 -19.07 22.47 6.98
CA LEU A 129 -18.65 21.75 8.19
C LEU A 129 -19.79 21.72 9.21
N ARG A 130 -19.88 20.62 9.95
CA ARG A 130 -20.69 20.53 11.16
C ARG A 130 -19.90 19.89 12.30
N THR A 131 -20.36 20.11 13.52
CA THR A 131 -19.77 19.47 14.70
C THR A 131 -19.92 17.96 14.59
N HIS A 132 -18.82 17.22 14.69
CA HIS A 132 -18.88 15.75 14.71
C HIS A 132 -19.64 15.27 15.95
N LEU A 133 -20.57 14.33 15.74
CA LEU A 133 -21.31 13.65 16.80
C LEU A 133 -21.23 12.14 16.57
N GLU A 134 -21.18 11.39 17.67
CA GLU A 134 -21.19 9.94 17.64
C GLU A 134 -22.57 9.42 18.02
N TRP A 135 -23.04 8.41 17.30
CA TRP A 135 -24.27 7.71 17.60
C TRP A 135 -23.94 6.48 18.45
N VAL A 136 -24.20 6.56 19.75
CA VAL A 136 -23.83 5.52 20.73
C VAL A 136 -25.07 5.16 21.54
N ASP A 137 -25.39 3.87 21.60
CA ASP A 137 -26.51 3.32 22.39
C ASP A 137 -27.86 4.02 22.20
N GLY A 138 -28.11 4.57 21.00
CA GLY A 138 -29.36 5.25 20.67
C GLY A 138 -29.37 6.75 20.98
N GLU A 139 -28.23 7.34 21.33
CA GLU A 139 -28.10 8.77 21.62
C GLU A 139 -26.96 9.42 20.82
N TRP A 140 -27.14 10.71 20.52
CA TRP A 140 -26.10 11.54 19.94
C TRP A 140 -25.25 12.16 21.02
N VAL A 141 -23.98 11.77 21.07
CA VAL A 141 -23.00 12.29 22.02
C VAL A 141 -21.94 13.11 21.31
N LEU A 142 -21.42 14.12 21.99
CA LEU A 142 -20.16 14.72 21.58
C LEU A 142 -19.06 13.69 21.81
N PRO A 143 -18.03 13.63 20.95
CA PRO A 143 -16.88 12.78 21.21
C PRO A 143 -16.24 13.20 22.54
N GLU A 144 -16.52 12.47 23.63
CA GLU A 144 -15.89 12.72 24.92
C GLU A 144 -14.43 12.22 24.85
N TRP A 145 -13.49 13.06 25.26
CA TRP A 145 -12.07 12.71 25.50
C TRP A 145 -11.88 11.56 26.54
N LYS A 146 -12.96 10.99 27.07
CA LYS A 146 -12.94 10.03 28.19
C LYS A 146 -12.74 8.58 27.80
N GLY A 147 -12.72 8.25 26.52
CA GLY A 147 -11.82 7.20 26.09
C GLY A 147 -10.46 7.85 26.03
N THR A 148 -9.58 7.65 27.02
CA THR A 148 -8.16 7.68 26.67
C THR A 148 -8.07 6.88 25.38
N PRO A 149 -7.47 7.42 24.29
CA PRO A 149 -6.99 6.53 23.23
C PRO A 149 -6.36 5.34 23.94
N GLU A 150 -6.42 4.12 23.40
CA GLU A 150 -5.33 3.22 23.73
C GLU A 150 -4.08 4.07 23.48
N LYS A 151 -3.41 4.54 24.54
CA LYS A 151 -2.34 5.52 24.42
C LYS A 151 -1.14 4.71 23.98
N VAL A 152 -1.21 4.24 22.74
CA VAL A 152 -0.18 3.43 22.10
C VAL A 152 1.11 4.23 22.08
N TYR A 153 1.00 5.55 21.95
CA TYR A 153 2.12 6.49 21.98
C TYR A 153 1.82 7.69 22.88
N GLU A 154 2.83 8.08 23.67
CA GLU A 154 2.81 9.29 24.48
C GLU A 154 3.44 10.48 23.73
N THR A 155 3.15 11.70 24.17
CA THR A 155 3.86 12.90 23.68
C THR A 155 5.37 12.75 23.89
N GLY A 156 6.14 13.03 22.84
CA GLY A 156 7.60 12.86 22.81
C GLY A 156 8.05 11.49 22.31
N THR A 157 7.14 10.52 22.14
CA THR A 157 7.50 9.18 21.63
C THR A 157 8.06 9.28 20.22
N GLN A 158 9.22 8.66 20.01
CA GLN A 158 9.86 8.56 18.71
C GLN A 158 9.20 7.45 17.90
N VAL A 159 8.74 7.79 16.71
CA VAL A 159 7.97 6.88 15.85
C VAL A 159 8.42 7.01 14.40
N GLU A 160 7.96 6.08 13.58
CA GLU A 160 8.12 6.15 12.14
C GLU A 160 6.76 6.13 11.46
N ILE A 161 6.57 7.00 10.48
CA ILE A 161 5.31 7.19 9.76
C ILE A 161 5.41 6.58 8.37
N ALA A 162 4.48 5.71 8.02
CA ALA A 162 4.41 5.05 6.74
C ALA A 162 4.15 6.07 5.63
N ARG A 163 5.07 6.23 4.69
CA ARG A 163 4.76 6.79 3.36
C ARG A 163 4.17 5.66 2.52
N VAL A 164 2.93 5.81 2.07
CA VAL A 164 2.16 4.74 1.41
C VAL A 164 2.01 5.05 -0.09
N LYS A 165 2.01 4.01 -0.92
CA LYS A 165 1.55 4.07 -2.32
C LYS A 165 0.44 3.03 -2.47
N GLY A 166 -0.78 3.46 -2.78
CA GLY A 166 -1.97 2.62 -2.61
C GLY A 166 -2.13 2.25 -1.14
N ASN A 167 -2.16 0.95 -0.83
CA ASN A 167 -2.23 0.43 0.55
C ASN A 167 -0.89 -0.14 1.06
N THR A 168 0.22 0.04 0.33
CA THR A 168 1.51 -0.54 0.67
C THR A 168 2.49 0.51 1.20
N PRO A 169 3.04 0.35 2.42
CA PRO A 169 4.12 1.20 2.92
C PRO A 169 5.37 1.10 2.05
N ILE A 170 5.76 2.21 1.42
CA ILE A 170 6.92 2.31 0.55
C ILE A 170 8.16 2.89 1.23
N ALA A 171 7.99 3.60 2.33
CA ALA A 171 9.06 4.09 3.18
C ALA A 171 8.53 4.39 4.58
N TRP A 172 9.44 4.47 5.56
CA TRP A 172 9.12 4.86 6.93
C TRP A 172 9.88 6.12 7.32
N LEU A 173 9.15 7.19 7.61
CA LEU A 173 9.69 8.53 7.85
C LEU A 173 9.81 8.79 9.35
N SER A 174 10.96 9.27 9.80
CA SER A 174 11.17 9.53 11.24
C SER A 174 10.37 10.73 11.73
N ALA A 175 9.63 10.55 12.82
CA ALA A 175 8.82 11.59 13.44
C ALA A 175 8.80 11.47 14.98
N VAL A 176 8.21 12.47 15.62
CA VAL A 176 7.89 12.48 17.05
C VAL A 176 6.40 12.73 17.24
N VAL A 177 5.77 12.02 18.17
CA VAL A 177 4.39 12.29 18.56
C VAL A 177 4.34 13.59 19.36
N VAL A 178 3.61 14.57 18.85
CA VAL A 178 3.39 15.86 19.53
C VAL A 178 2.25 15.71 20.54
N GLN A 179 1.11 15.17 20.12
CA GLN A 179 -0.03 14.90 20.99
C GLN A 179 -1.03 13.95 20.34
N ALA A 180 -1.81 13.27 21.18
CA ALA A 180 -3.03 12.60 20.73
C ALA A 180 -4.10 13.66 20.41
N ILE A 181 -4.87 13.44 19.35
CA ILE A 181 -5.85 14.41 18.84
C ILE A 181 -7.27 13.89 19.06
N TRP A 182 -7.61 12.77 18.46
CA TRP A 182 -8.95 12.17 18.55
C TRP A 182 -8.91 10.70 18.12
N LYS A 183 -9.54 9.81 18.89
CA LYS A 183 -9.49 8.35 18.68
C LYS A 183 -8.04 7.85 18.48
N SER A 184 -7.77 7.27 17.31
CA SER A 184 -6.49 6.73 16.86
C SER A 184 -5.62 7.76 16.14
N SER A 185 -5.99 9.04 16.11
CA SER A 185 -5.26 10.08 15.40
C SER A 185 -4.28 10.82 16.30
N PHE A 186 -3.07 11.03 15.78
CA PHE A 186 -1.97 11.71 16.46
C PHE A 186 -1.43 12.85 15.61
N LEU A 187 -1.13 13.98 16.23
CA LEU A 187 -0.31 15.01 15.60
C LEU A 187 1.15 14.59 15.74
N VAL A 188 1.83 14.46 14.61
CA VAL A 188 3.24 14.10 14.53
C VAL A 188 4.05 15.22 13.92
N GLU A 189 5.30 15.35 14.32
CA GLU A 189 6.27 16.29 13.76
C GLU A 189 7.42 15.50 13.14
N TYR A 190 7.69 15.73 11.86
CA TYR A 190 8.72 15.04 11.11
C TYR A 190 10.11 15.58 11.44
N LYS A 191 11.10 14.70 11.59
CA LYS A 191 12.47 15.12 11.95
C LYS A 191 13.25 15.81 10.83
N HIS A 192 12.93 15.47 9.59
CA HIS A 192 13.73 15.84 8.42
C HIS A 192 12.92 16.53 7.32
N PHE A 193 11.64 16.79 7.56
CA PHE A 193 10.76 17.46 6.62
C PHE A 193 10.34 18.79 7.21
N ARG A 194 10.31 19.82 6.37
CA ARG A 194 9.91 21.18 6.73
C ARG A 194 8.62 21.55 5.99
N ASN A 195 7.93 22.55 6.51
CA ASN A 195 6.75 23.13 5.85
C ASN A 195 7.13 23.79 4.52
N LEU A 196 6.13 24.18 3.72
CA LEU A 196 6.33 24.78 2.40
C LEU A 196 7.20 26.05 2.41
N ASP A 197 7.16 26.79 3.52
CA ASP A 197 7.91 28.03 3.71
C ASP A 197 9.33 27.78 4.27
N ASP A 198 9.71 26.51 4.47
CA ASP A 198 10.99 26.03 5.04
C ASP A 198 11.33 26.54 6.46
N THR A 199 10.36 27.14 7.14
CA THR A 199 10.53 27.82 8.42
C THR A 199 10.47 26.86 9.61
N GLU A 200 9.56 25.90 9.58
CA GLU A 200 9.26 24.99 10.68
C GLU A 200 9.25 23.53 10.21
N LEU A 201 9.44 22.59 11.15
CA LEU A 201 9.28 21.17 10.86
C LEU A 201 7.83 20.88 10.44
N LEU A 202 7.69 20.00 9.45
CA LEU A 202 6.39 19.59 8.95
C LEU A 202 5.63 18.84 10.03
N ARG A 203 4.39 19.25 10.28
CA ARG A 203 3.45 18.56 11.17
C ARG A 203 2.28 18.02 10.38
N GLU A 204 1.77 16.88 10.83
CA GLU A 204 0.65 16.20 10.19
C GLU A 204 -0.19 15.45 11.22
N ILE A 205 -1.51 15.40 11.00
CA ILE A 205 -2.41 14.56 11.79
C ILE A 205 -2.54 13.22 11.05
N VAL A 206 -2.11 12.13 11.71
CA VAL A 206 -2.04 10.79 11.11
C VAL A 206 -2.76 9.77 11.99
N ASP A 207 -3.42 8.81 11.36
CA ASP A 207 -4.01 7.67 12.06
C ASP A 207 -2.94 6.66 12.53
N VAL A 208 -3.18 6.00 13.66
CA VAL A 208 -2.30 5.02 14.29
C VAL A 208 -1.87 3.90 13.35
N LYS A 209 -2.71 3.53 12.37
CA LYS A 209 -2.39 2.49 11.37
C LYS A 209 -1.17 2.83 10.52
N HIS A 210 -0.84 4.13 10.40
CA HIS A 210 0.31 4.62 9.66
C HIS A 210 1.54 4.83 10.57
N ILE A 211 1.43 4.57 11.88
CA ILE A 211 2.47 4.82 12.87
C ILE A 211 3.01 3.50 13.39
N ARG A 212 4.34 3.32 13.35
CA ARG A 212 5.02 2.25 14.07
C ARG A 212 6.05 2.81 15.07
N PRO A 213 6.41 2.07 16.13
CA PRO A 213 7.56 2.42 16.96
C PRO A 213 8.85 2.44 16.13
N CYS A 214 9.95 2.97 16.64
CA CYS A 214 11.23 2.79 15.98
C CYS A 214 11.67 1.30 16.07
N PRO A 215 12.04 0.65 14.96
CA PRO A 215 12.55 -0.72 14.99
C PRO A 215 13.83 -0.84 15.81
N PRO A 216 14.13 -2.02 16.38
CA PRO A 216 15.37 -2.28 17.07
C PRO A 216 16.58 -2.01 16.16
N HIS A 217 17.49 -1.15 16.60
CA HIS A 217 18.77 -0.96 15.93
C HIS A 217 19.76 -2.04 16.40
N ALA A 218 19.96 -3.08 15.59
CA ALA A 218 21.00 -4.06 15.85
C ALA A 218 22.38 -3.45 15.51
N SER A 219 23.03 -2.82 16.49
CA SER A 219 24.28 -2.05 16.33
C SER A 219 25.51 -2.84 15.81
N LYS A 220 25.37 -4.13 15.50
CA LYS A 220 26.44 -5.02 15.02
C LYS A 220 25.98 -6.01 13.93
N ALA A 221 24.82 -5.81 13.31
CA ALA A 221 24.30 -6.76 12.33
C ALA A 221 25.17 -6.77 11.06
N LYS A 222 25.92 -7.86 10.82
CA LYS A 222 26.49 -8.09 9.49
C LYS A 222 25.36 -8.51 8.56
N PHE A 223 25.23 -7.83 7.43
CA PHE A 223 24.26 -8.19 6.41
C PHE A 223 24.84 -9.25 5.46
N ASP A 224 24.08 -10.29 5.20
CA ASP A 224 24.36 -11.30 4.19
C ASP A 224 23.58 -11.01 2.89
N LEU A 225 24.06 -11.53 1.74
CA LEU A 225 23.27 -11.48 0.50
C LEU A 225 21.88 -12.06 0.74
N LEU A 226 20.87 -11.40 0.18
CA LEU A 226 19.44 -11.60 0.36
C LEU A 226 18.83 -11.22 1.70
N ASP A 227 19.60 -10.67 2.65
CA ASP A 227 18.99 -10.15 3.85
C ASP A 227 17.95 -9.08 3.47
N GLU A 228 16.72 -9.25 3.97
CA GLU A 228 15.71 -8.20 3.94
C GLU A 228 16.18 -7.07 4.86
N VAL A 229 16.36 -5.90 4.27
CA VAL A 229 16.85 -4.70 4.95
C VAL A 229 15.90 -3.54 4.73
N GLU A 230 16.05 -2.52 5.56
CA GLU A 230 15.57 -1.18 5.26
C GLU A 230 16.79 -0.28 5.07
N ALA A 231 16.83 0.42 3.94
CA ALA A 231 17.90 1.35 3.58
C ALA A 231 17.45 2.80 3.80
N PHE A 232 18.27 3.58 4.49
CA PHE A 232 18.01 4.99 4.75
C PHE A 232 18.36 5.81 3.51
N TYR A 233 17.35 6.38 2.85
CA TYR A 233 17.51 7.21 1.67
C TYR A 233 16.39 8.26 1.60
N GLY A 234 16.72 9.48 1.17
CA GLY A 234 15.71 10.54 1.01
C GLY A 234 14.90 10.81 2.28
N ASN A 235 15.57 10.79 3.44
CA ASN A 235 14.99 11.03 4.78
C ASN A 235 14.01 9.97 5.29
N GLY A 236 13.99 8.77 4.68
CA GLY A 236 13.16 7.65 5.10
C GLY A 236 13.89 6.32 5.03
N TRP A 237 13.33 5.31 5.69
CA TRP A 237 13.78 3.92 5.60
C TRP A 237 12.96 3.19 4.53
N LEU A 238 13.62 2.76 3.46
CA LEU A 238 12.99 2.06 2.33
C LEU A 238 13.25 0.56 2.42
N PRO A 239 12.24 -0.30 2.27
CA PRO A 239 12.45 -1.74 2.22
C PRO A 239 13.27 -2.12 0.98
N GLY A 240 14.18 -3.06 1.16
CA GLY A 240 15.04 -3.57 0.11
C GLY A 240 15.74 -4.85 0.51
N VAL A 241 16.62 -5.31 -0.37
CA VAL A 241 17.30 -6.60 -0.23
C VAL A 241 18.75 -6.45 -0.62
N VAL A 242 19.65 -7.00 0.17
CA VAL A 242 21.09 -6.99 -0.13
C VAL A 242 21.34 -7.83 -1.37
N ALA A 243 21.63 -7.17 -2.50
CA ALA A 243 21.87 -7.79 -3.80
C ALA A 243 23.35 -8.11 -4.03
N LYS A 244 24.26 -7.22 -3.60
CA LYS A 244 25.72 -7.43 -3.71
C LYS A 244 26.44 -6.95 -2.44
N ILE A 245 27.54 -7.61 -2.08
CA ILE A 245 28.42 -7.18 -0.98
C ILE A 245 29.78 -6.85 -1.60
N HIS A 246 30.15 -5.57 -1.60
CA HIS A 246 31.45 -5.14 -2.11
C HIS A 246 32.54 -5.27 -1.05
N THR A 247 32.24 -4.80 0.16
CA THR A 247 33.11 -4.93 1.34
C THR A 247 32.24 -5.13 2.58
N SER A 248 32.86 -5.34 3.74
CA SER A 248 32.13 -5.40 5.02
C SER A 248 31.43 -4.09 5.42
N SER A 249 31.63 -2.99 4.68
CA SER A 249 31.06 -1.68 4.98
C SER A 249 30.24 -1.09 3.84
N LYS A 250 30.20 -1.74 2.67
CA LYS A 250 29.51 -1.26 1.46
C LYS A 250 28.70 -2.38 0.82
N TYR A 251 27.42 -2.10 0.63
CA TYR A 251 26.41 -3.04 0.18
C TYR A 251 25.66 -2.44 -0.99
N ARG A 252 25.28 -3.27 -1.95
CA ARG A 252 24.34 -2.89 -2.99
C ARG A 252 22.98 -3.49 -2.65
N VAL A 253 21.96 -2.66 -2.57
CA VAL A 253 20.61 -3.05 -2.17
C VAL A 253 19.65 -2.80 -3.32
N LYS A 254 18.88 -3.82 -3.72
CA LYS A 254 17.75 -3.68 -4.65
C LYS A 254 16.57 -3.16 -3.84
N ILE A 255 16.14 -1.93 -4.12
CA ILE A 255 15.02 -1.27 -3.40
C ILE A 255 13.69 -1.83 -3.92
N ALA A 256 12.83 -2.30 -3.02
CA ALA A 256 11.66 -3.08 -3.38
C ALA A 256 10.67 -2.36 -4.32
N HIS A 257 10.50 -1.04 -4.17
CA HIS A 257 9.49 -0.27 -4.90
C HIS A 257 9.96 0.28 -6.24
N TRP A 258 11.27 0.28 -6.51
CA TRP A 258 11.85 0.90 -7.70
C TRP A 258 12.59 -0.11 -8.58
N GLY A 259 12.85 -1.32 -8.09
CA GLY A 259 13.65 -2.33 -8.81
C GLY A 259 15.12 -1.95 -9.00
N GLU A 260 15.51 -0.71 -8.70
CA GLU A 260 16.86 -0.19 -8.80
C GLU A 260 17.77 -0.73 -7.68
N GLU A 261 19.00 -1.06 -8.06
CA GLU A 261 20.09 -1.32 -7.14
C GLU A 261 20.82 -0.02 -6.79
N ARG A 262 21.07 0.23 -5.50
CA ARG A 262 21.89 1.36 -5.04
C ARG A 262 22.92 0.94 -4.00
N GLU A 263 24.04 1.66 -3.97
CA GLU A 263 25.09 1.45 -2.97
C GLU A 263 24.76 2.18 -1.67
N PHE A 264 24.91 1.48 -0.55
CA PHE A 264 24.69 1.98 0.80
C PHE A 264 25.87 1.58 1.70
N SER A 265 26.19 2.46 2.64
CA SER A 265 27.08 2.13 3.74
C SER A 265 26.37 1.28 4.79
N HIS A 266 27.15 0.62 5.65
CA HIS A 266 26.60 -0.14 6.76
C HIS A 266 25.68 0.68 7.69
N ALA A 267 25.97 1.97 7.91
CA ALA A 267 25.20 2.83 8.80
C ALA A 267 23.85 3.27 8.19
N GLU A 268 23.71 3.16 6.88
CA GLU A 268 22.47 3.46 6.16
C GLU A 268 21.58 2.22 6.02
N LEU A 269 21.96 1.08 6.58
CA LEU A 269 21.19 -0.15 6.54
C LEU A 269 20.79 -0.60 7.93
N ARG A 270 19.60 -1.20 8.01
CA ARG A 270 19.18 -2.01 9.15
C ARG A 270 18.43 -3.24 8.67
N LEU A 271 18.39 -4.28 9.49
CA LEU A 271 17.55 -5.44 9.19
C LEU A 271 16.09 -5.02 9.17
N ARG A 272 15.30 -5.62 8.28
CA ARG A 272 13.87 -5.39 8.23
C ARG A 272 13.19 -6.11 9.39
N TYR A 273 12.31 -5.39 10.08
CA TYR A 273 11.44 -5.95 11.12
C TYR A 273 9.98 -5.64 10.78
N ASP A 274 9.14 -6.65 10.96
CA ASP A 274 7.70 -6.54 10.85
C ASP A 274 7.10 -6.37 12.25
N LEU A 275 6.17 -5.43 12.42
CA LEU A 275 5.45 -5.25 13.67
C LEU A 275 4.19 -6.14 13.63
N VAL A 276 4.21 -7.25 14.35
CA VAL A 276 3.10 -8.22 14.40
C VAL A 276 2.55 -8.24 15.82
N ASN A 277 1.26 -7.89 15.99
CA ASN A 277 0.60 -7.83 17.29
C ASN A 277 1.37 -7.00 18.34
N GLY A 278 1.94 -5.87 17.91
CA GLY A 278 2.72 -4.96 18.78
C GLY A 278 4.14 -5.44 19.11
N GLN A 279 4.59 -6.57 18.55
CA GLN A 279 5.93 -7.09 18.76
C GLN A 279 6.76 -7.06 17.48
N TRP A 280 8.03 -6.70 17.62
CA TRP A 280 8.98 -6.73 16.50
C TRP A 280 9.40 -8.16 16.18
N VAL A 281 9.02 -8.62 15.01
CA VAL A 281 9.48 -9.88 14.42
C VAL A 281 10.49 -9.53 13.36
N LYS A 282 11.72 -10.06 13.49
CA LYS A 282 12.73 -9.91 12.45
C LYS A 282 12.20 -10.57 11.18
N ALA A 283 12.10 -9.80 10.10
CA ALA A 283 11.73 -10.37 8.81
C ALA A 283 12.77 -11.44 8.46
N SER A 284 12.31 -12.60 8.01
CA SER A 284 13.11 -13.82 7.92
C SER A 284 14.47 -13.58 7.29
N GLN A 285 15.55 -13.71 8.06
CA GLN A 285 16.83 -14.11 7.50
C GLN A 285 16.68 -15.56 7.08
N ASN A 286 17.04 -15.88 5.84
CA ASN A 286 17.07 -17.23 5.28
C ASN A 286 15.69 -17.90 5.05
N LYS A 287 14.87 -17.37 4.15
CA LYS A 287 13.96 -18.25 3.38
C LYS A 287 14.68 -19.00 2.25
N SER A 288 15.89 -18.59 1.88
CA SER A 288 16.62 -19.14 0.72
C SER A 288 17.26 -20.52 0.94
N ASP A 289 17.62 -20.89 2.18
CA ASP A 289 18.23 -22.21 2.44
C ASP A 289 17.22 -23.37 2.32
N MET A 290 15.91 -23.07 2.37
CA MET A 290 14.88 -24.10 2.26
C MET A 290 14.53 -24.45 0.81
N GLU A 291 14.77 -23.53 -0.14
CA GLU A 291 14.26 -23.63 -1.52
C GLU A 291 15.31 -23.89 -2.61
N MET A 292 16.62 -23.84 -2.33
CA MET A 292 17.67 -24.08 -3.35
C MET A 292 18.44 -25.37 -3.09
N ARG A 293 17.76 -26.51 -3.20
CA ARG A 293 18.34 -27.84 -3.06
C ARG A 293 18.68 -28.43 -4.42
N GLU A 294 19.54 -29.45 -4.43
CA GLU A 294 19.75 -30.28 -5.61
C GLU A 294 18.41 -30.84 -6.10
N GLY A 295 18.17 -30.73 -7.41
CA GLY A 295 16.91 -31.10 -8.07
C GLY A 295 15.85 -29.99 -8.10
N THR A 296 16.06 -28.84 -7.44
CA THR A 296 15.10 -27.73 -7.51
C THR A 296 15.16 -27.02 -8.86
N MET A 297 13.99 -26.81 -9.50
CA MET A 297 13.86 -25.93 -10.66
C MET A 297 13.96 -24.46 -10.26
N VAL A 298 14.73 -23.71 -11.03
CA VAL A 298 15.06 -22.30 -10.83
C VAL A 298 15.08 -21.58 -12.16
N GLU A 299 15.11 -20.27 -12.12
CA GLU A 299 15.41 -19.43 -13.26
C GLU A 299 16.74 -18.70 -13.04
N VAL A 300 17.51 -18.60 -14.12
CA VAL A 300 18.87 -18.10 -14.10
C VAL A 300 19.02 -16.93 -15.06
N SER A 301 19.65 -15.85 -14.62
CA SER A 301 19.97 -14.68 -15.44
C SER A 301 21.47 -14.52 -15.65
N SER A 302 21.87 -13.69 -16.61
CA SER A 302 23.27 -13.29 -16.78
C SER A 302 23.40 -11.77 -16.92
N ASP A 303 24.48 -11.22 -16.35
CA ASP A 303 24.87 -9.81 -16.52
C ASP A 303 25.72 -9.60 -17.79
N ASP A 304 25.91 -10.62 -18.64
CA ASP A 304 26.68 -10.52 -19.88
C ASP A 304 25.91 -9.78 -20.99
N GLU A 305 26.63 -9.03 -21.83
CA GLU A 305 26.04 -8.32 -22.95
C GLU A 305 25.30 -9.29 -23.88
N GLY A 306 24.05 -8.95 -24.24
CA GLY A 306 23.15 -9.80 -25.03
C GLY A 306 22.23 -10.71 -24.20
N PHE A 307 22.56 -10.97 -22.92
CA PHE A 307 21.77 -11.85 -22.05
C PHE A 307 21.11 -11.10 -20.87
N ARG A 308 21.49 -9.84 -20.67
CA ARG A 308 20.88 -8.97 -19.64
C ARG A 308 19.38 -8.85 -19.81
N GLY A 309 18.65 -9.23 -18.77
CA GLY A 309 17.19 -9.12 -18.70
C GLY A 309 16.44 -10.40 -19.02
N ALA A 310 17.14 -11.47 -19.46
CA ALA A 310 16.55 -12.79 -19.65
C ALA A 310 16.64 -13.66 -18.40
N TRP A 311 15.64 -14.53 -18.23
CA TRP A 311 15.63 -15.58 -17.22
C TRP A 311 15.43 -16.95 -17.88
N TYR A 312 16.42 -17.82 -17.76
CA TYR A 312 16.45 -19.15 -18.36
C TYR A 312 16.10 -20.21 -17.33
N THR A 313 15.18 -21.12 -17.66
CA THR A 313 14.82 -22.23 -16.78
C THR A 313 15.99 -23.21 -16.64
N ALA A 314 16.32 -23.56 -15.40
CA ALA A 314 17.39 -24.50 -15.08
C ALA A 314 17.04 -25.35 -13.85
N THR A 315 17.79 -26.43 -13.63
CA THR A 315 17.72 -27.25 -12.43
C THR A 315 19.03 -27.14 -11.66
N ILE A 316 18.95 -26.98 -10.34
CA ILE A 316 20.15 -27.02 -9.49
C ILE A 316 20.69 -28.46 -9.49
N VAL A 317 21.90 -28.64 -10.05
CA VAL A 317 22.60 -29.93 -10.04
C VAL A 317 23.37 -30.14 -8.75
N LYS A 318 24.07 -29.11 -8.26
CA LYS A 318 24.79 -29.18 -6.97
C LYS A 318 25.24 -27.82 -6.48
N LEU A 319 25.36 -27.69 -5.17
CA LEU A 319 26.09 -26.58 -4.54
C LEU A 319 27.61 -26.83 -4.69
N ILE A 320 28.32 -25.92 -5.36
CA ILE A 320 29.76 -26.04 -5.59
C ILE A 320 30.56 -25.48 -4.41
N ARG A 321 30.23 -24.25 -4.00
CA ARG A 321 30.80 -23.50 -2.87
C ARG A 321 29.73 -22.54 -2.33
N LYS A 322 29.98 -21.90 -1.18
CA LYS A 322 29.03 -20.94 -0.58
C LYS A 322 28.53 -19.95 -1.65
N LYS A 323 27.22 -19.98 -1.93
CA LYS A 323 26.52 -19.12 -2.91
C LYS A 323 26.91 -19.32 -4.39
N LYS A 324 27.47 -20.47 -4.78
CA LYS A 324 27.68 -20.84 -6.19
C LYS A 324 27.13 -22.23 -6.49
N PHE A 325 26.30 -22.32 -7.53
CA PHE A 325 25.57 -23.53 -7.89
C PHE A 325 25.96 -23.96 -9.29
N LEU A 326 26.14 -25.27 -9.48
CA LEU A 326 26.11 -25.84 -10.81
C LEU A 326 24.63 -26.01 -11.17
N VAL A 327 24.22 -25.38 -12.26
CA VAL A 327 22.87 -25.49 -12.82
C VAL A 327 22.93 -26.18 -14.17
N GLU A 328 21.86 -26.89 -14.52
CA GLU A 328 21.65 -27.48 -15.84
C GLU A 328 20.44 -26.81 -16.48
N TYR A 329 20.63 -26.15 -17.62
CA TYR A 329 19.57 -25.42 -18.30
C TYR A 329 18.62 -26.38 -19.03
N GLN A 330 17.31 -26.11 -18.96
CA GLN A 330 16.30 -26.98 -19.56
C GLN A 330 16.31 -26.90 -21.09
N ASN A 331 16.42 -25.70 -21.63
CA ASN A 331 16.27 -25.42 -23.06
C ASN A 331 17.59 -25.07 -23.77
N LEU A 332 18.63 -24.67 -23.03
CA LEU A 332 19.95 -24.40 -23.61
C LEU A 332 20.77 -25.69 -23.76
N ARG A 333 21.58 -25.76 -24.81
CA ARG A 333 22.43 -26.90 -25.16
C ARG A 333 23.89 -26.47 -25.28
N THR A 334 24.79 -27.46 -25.22
CA THR A 334 26.22 -27.27 -25.54
C THR A 334 26.41 -26.92 -27.02
N ASP A 335 27.56 -26.34 -27.38
CA ASP A 335 27.85 -25.93 -28.77
C ASP A 335 27.76 -27.08 -29.80
N ASP A 336 27.95 -28.32 -29.36
CA ASP A 336 27.80 -29.52 -30.17
C ASP A 336 26.35 -30.08 -30.19
N GLU A 337 25.42 -29.40 -29.53
CA GLU A 337 24.00 -29.72 -29.37
C GLU A 337 23.73 -31.09 -28.72
N THR A 338 24.75 -31.72 -28.12
CA THR A 338 24.63 -33.11 -27.63
C THR A 338 24.01 -33.22 -26.25
N LYS A 339 24.16 -32.20 -25.40
CA LYS A 339 23.76 -32.24 -23.99
C LYS A 339 23.17 -30.90 -23.53
N PRO A 340 22.34 -30.89 -22.48
CA PRO A 340 21.96 -29.67 -21.79
C PRO A 340 23.19 -28.87 -21.36
N LEU A 341 23.12 -27.55 -21.50
CA LEU A 341 24.18 -26.67 -21.04
C LEU A 341 24.23 -26.68 -19.50
N THR A 342 25.43 -26.81 -18.93
CA THR A 342 25.64 -26.67 -17.49
C THR A 342 26.61 -25.55 -17.18
N GLU A 343 26.32 -24.75 -16.16
CA GLU A 343 27.13 -23.59 -15.81
C GLU A 343 27.25 -23.43 -14.28
N ILE A 344 28.38 -22.90 -13.81
CA ILE A 344 28.54 -22.49 -12.41
C ILE A 344 28.07 -21.06 -12.27
N VAL A 345 26.92 -20.89 -11.65
CA VAL A 345 26.23 -19.61 -11.53
C VAL A 345 26.28 -19.13 -10.09
N ASP A 346 26.49 -17.82 -9.91
CA ASP A 346 26.40 -17.19 -8.60
C ASP A 346 24.94 -17.09 -8.15
N PHE A 347 24.68 -17.35 -6.87
CA PHE A 347 23.36 -17.32 -6.27
C PHE A 347 22.58 -16.04 -6.59
N GLN A 348 23.25 -14.89 -6.74
CA GLN A 348 22.60 -13.60 -7.08
C GLN A 348 21.86 -13.63 -8.43
N HIS A 349 22.24 -14.54 -9.33
CA HIS A 349 21.64 -14.73 -10.65
C HIS A 349 20.57 -15.82 -10.67
N ILE A 350 20.28 -16.44 -9.53
CA ILE A 350 19.34 -17.55 -9.40
C ILE A 350 18.11 -17.09 -8.62
N ARG A 351 16.93 -17.37 -9.16
CA ARG A 351 15.64 -17.25 -8.46
C ARG A 351 14.87 -18.56 -8.55
N PRO A 352 13.95 -18.88 -7.62
CA PRO A 352 13.01 -19.98 -7.81
C PRO A 352 12.19 -19.81 -9.09
N SER A 353 11.36 -20.79 -9.45
CA SER A 353 10.32 -20.55 -10.45
C SER A 353 9.22 -19.63 -9.86
N PRO A 354 8.63 -18.72 -10.67
CA PRO A 354 7.51 -17.91 -10.21
C PRO A 354 6.32 -18.76 -9.78
N PRO A 355 5.46 -18.26 -8.86
CA PRO A 355 4.29 -19.00 -8.41
C PRO A 355 3.37 -19.26 -9.60
N GLU A 356 2.68 -20.40 -9.59
CA GLU A 356 1.63 -20.65 -10.58
C GLU A 356 0.54 -19.58 -10.42
N THR A 357 0.46 -18.67 -11.39
CA THR A 357 -0.54 -17.62 -11.39
C THR A 357 -1.90 -18.21 -11.80
N PRO A 358 -3.03 -17.70 -11.25
CA PRO A 358 -4.35 -18.05 -11.74
C PRO A 358 -4.42 -17.85 -13.26
N VAL A 359 -5.17 -18.71 -13.96
CA VAL A 359 -5.39 -18.58 -15.40
C VAL A 359 -5.97 -17.20 -15.69
N VAL A 360 -5.16 -16.33 -16.28
CA VAL A 360 -5.60 -15.00 -16.72
C VAL A 360 -6.40 -15.19 -18.00
N GLU A 361 -7.68 -14.85 -18.00
CA GLU A 361 -8.51 -15.01 -19.21
C GLU A 361 -7.99 -14.16 -20.39
N GLN A 362 -7.46 -12.97 -20.09
CA GLN A 362 -6.88 -12.05 -21.06
C GLN A 362 -5.94 -11.03 -20.40
N PHE A 363 -4.76 -10.78 -21.00
CA PHE A 363 -3.86 -9.70 -20.58
C PHE A 363 -4.39 -8.34 -21.05
N LYS A 364 -4.16 -7.29 -20.25
CA LYS A 364 -4.60 -5.92 -20.52
C LYS A 364 -3.52 -5.09 -21.20
N LEU A 365 -3.94 -4.03 -21.90
CA LEU A 365 -3.03 -3.01 -22.41
C LEU A 365 -2.24 -2.39 -21.24
N LEU A 366 -0.93 -2.17 -21.46
CA LEU A 366 0.05 -1.68 -20.48
C LEU A 366 0.35 -2.63 -19.31
N GLU A 367 -0.18 -3.85 -19.32
CA GLU A 367 0.18 -4.86 -18.33
C GLU A 367 1.62 -5.35 -18.56
N GLU A 368 2.40 -5.46 -17.48
CA GLU A 368 3.76 -5.99 -17.54
C GLU A 368 3.73 -7.53 -17.50
N VAL A 369 4.44 -8.13 -18.44
CA VAL A 369 4.45 -9.59 -18.68
C VAL A 369 5.88 -10.08 -18.84
N ASP A 370 6.11 -11.35 -18.51
CA ASP A 370 7.29 -12.07 -18.98
C ASP A 370 6.91 -12.79 -20.29
N ALA A 371 7.62 -12.50 -21.37
CA ALA A 371 7.46 -13.13 -22.67
C ALA A 371 8.55 -14.18 -22.92
N PHE A 372 8.15 -15.38 -23.32
CA PHE A 372 9.06 -16.47 -23.64
C PHE A 372 9.62 -16.30 -25.05
N TYR A 373 10.92 -16.03 -25.16
CA TYR A 373 11.60 -15.80 -26.43
C TYR A 373 13.06 -16.23 -26.34
N ASN A 374 13.59 -16.90 -27.38
CA ASN A 374 14.95 -17.45 -27.40
C ASN A 374 15.31 -18.21 -26.10
N ASP A 375 14.44 -19.17 -25.73
CA ASP A 375 14.61 -20.07 -24.59
C ASP A 375 14.61 -19.42 -23.19
N GLY A 376 14.39 -18.10 -23.11
CA GLY A 376 14.33 -17.34 -21.87
C GLY A 376 13.04 -16.53 -21.72
N TRP A 377 12.76 -16.12 -20.48
CA TRP A 377 11.69 -15.21 -20.12
C TRP A 377 12.21 -13.77 -20.07
N TRP A 378 11.55 -12.88 -20.81
CA TRP A 378 11.94 -11.48 -20.95
C TRP A 378 10.83 -10.54 -20.49
N VAL A 379 11.19 -9.55 -19.68
CA VAL A 379 10.22 -8.57 -19.18
C VAL A 379 9.82 -7.60 -20.30
N GLY A 380 8.54 -7.48 -20.55
CA GLY A 380 7.96 -6.56 -21.52
C GLY A 380 6.60 -6.03 -21.09
N VAL A 381 6.04 -5.11 -21.87
CA VAL A 381 4.73 -4.50 -21.59
C VAL A 381 3.79 -4.74 -22.76
N ILE A 382 2.55 -5.15 -22.49
CA ILE A 382 1.54 -5.32 -23.53
C ILE A 382 1.25 -3.95 -24.17
N SER A 383 1.66 -3.78 -25.43
CA SER A 383 1.43 -2.54 -26.17
C SER A 383 0.20 -2.59 -27.07
N LYS A 384 -0.28 -3.80 -27.43
CA LYS A 384 -1.55 -4.01 -28.14
C LYS A 384 -2.16 -5.36 -27.77
N VAL A 385 -3.49 -5.38 -27.60
CA VAL A 385 -4.28 -6.61 -27.43
C VAL A 385 -4.94 -6.95 -28.77
N LEU A 386 -4.65 -8.13 -29.31
CA LEU A 386 -5.14 -8.59 -30.62
C LEU A 386 -6.26 -9.63 -30.45
N LYS A 387 -6.92 -9.99 -31.55
CA LYS A 387 -7.92 -11.07 -31.57
C LYS A 387 -7.26 -12.43 -31.34
N SER A 388 -8.05 -13.41 -30.90
CA SER A 388 -7.61 -14.81 -30.74
C SER A 388 -6.48 -15.01 -29.72
N GLN A 389 -6.52 -14.25 -28.61
CA GLN A 389 -5.53 -14.29 -27.52
C GLN A 389 -4.06 -14.13 -27.99
N ARG A 390 -3.84 -13.15 -28.87
CA ARG A 390 -2.51 -12.71 -29.30
C ARG A 390 -2.25 -11.29 -28.81
N TYR A 391 -0.99 -10.95 -28.58
CA TYR A 391 -0.60 -9.70 -27.95
C TYR A 391 0.67 -9.16 -28.60
N MET A 392 0.77 -7.84 -28.77
CA MET A 392 2.05 -7.19 -29.02
C MET A 392 2.69 -6.84 -27.68
N VAL A 393 3.93 -7.24 -27.48
CA VAL A 393 4.74 -6.91 -26.30
C VAL A 393 5.85 -5.97 -26.73
N TYR A 394 5.94 -4.84 -26.06
CA TYR A 394 7.00 -3.85 -26.22
C TYR A 394 8.13 -4.12 -25.21
N PHE A 395 9.35 -4.23 -25.72
CA PHE A 395 10.57 -4.39 -24.93
C PHE A 395 11.34 -3.07 -24.89
N LYS A 396 11.24 -2.39 -23.75
CA LYS A 396 11.88 -1.08 -23.53
C LYS A 396 13.39 -1.05 -23.80
N PRO A 397 14.20 -2.05 -23.41
CA PRO A 397 15.65 -2.01 -23.62
C PRO A 397 16.08 -1.91 -25.08
N TRP A 398 15.33 -2.54 -26.00
CA TRP A 398 15.64 -2.55 -27.44
C TRP A 398 14.72 -1.65 -28.25
N SER A 399 13.68 -1.09 -27.64
CA SER A 399 12.64 -0.30 -28.32
C SER A 399 11.94 -1.07 -29.45
N GLU A 400 11.72 -2.36 -29.25
CA GLU A 400 11.09 -3.26 -30.22
C GLU A 400 9.73 -3.76 -29.74
N GLU A 401 8.84 -4.07 -30.68
CA GLU A 401 7.56 -4.76 -30.42
C GLU A 401 7.53 -6.11 -31.13
N MET A 402 7.07 -7.15 -30.45
CA MET A 402 6.92 -8.50 -31.03
C MET A 402 5.58 -9.11 -30.66
N GLU A 403 5.08 -10.01 -31.51
CA GLU A 403 3.79 -10.66 -31.33
C GLU A 403 3.94 -12.01 -30.63
N PHE A 404 3.17 -12.22 -29.56
CA PHE A 404 3.16 -13.45 -28.78
C PHE A 404 1.75 -14.02 -28.64
N GLY A 405 1.64 -15.34 -28.60
CA GLY A 405 0.44 -16.03 -28.17
C GLY A 405 0.31 -16.05 -26.65
N HIS A 406 -0.91 -16.27 -26.16
CA HIS A 406 -1.19 -16.27 -24.72
C HIS A 406 -0.33 -17.25 -23.90
N LYS A 407 0.02 -18.42 -24.45
CA LYS A 407 0.84 -19.44 -23.77
C LYS A 407 2.33 -19.08 -23.69
N GLU A 408 2.76 -18.09 -24.48
CA GLU A 408 4.14 -17.60 -24.50
C GLU A 408 4.30 -16.42 -23.53
N LEU A 409 3.24 -16.04 -22.82
CA LEU A 409 3.23 -14.94 -21.86
C LEU A 409 2.83 -15.44 -20.47
N ARG A 410 3.39 -14.82 -19.44
CA ARG A 410 2.92 -14.95 -18.06
C ARG A 410 2.95 -13.58 -17.38
N LEU A 411 2.20 -13.43 -16.29
CA LEU A 411 2.25 -12.19 -15.50
C LEU A 411 3.65 -11.98 -14.94
N HIS A 412 4.19 -10.78 -15.13
CA HIS A 412 5.49 -10.44 -14.59
C HIS A 412 5.42 -10.37 -13.06
N HIS A 413 6.39 -11.04 -12.42
CA HIS A 413 6.61 -10.96 -10.99
C HIS A 413 8.09 -10.66 -10.72
N ASP A 414 8.33 -9.76 -9.79
CA ASP A 414 9.64 -9.42 -9.29
C ASP A 414 10.04 -10.38 -8.18
N TRP A 415 11.17 -11.08 -8.35
CA TRP A 415 11.80 -11.81 -7.24
C TRP A 415 12.67 -10.87 -6.44
N ILE A 416 12.24 -10.54 -5.22
CA ILE A 416 12.91 -9.59 -4.33
C ILE A 416 12.89 -10.17 -2.92
N GLY A 417 14.07 -10.51 -2.38
CA GLY A 417 14.22 -10.80 -0.94
C GLY A 417 13.66 -12.13 -0.50
N GLY A 418 13.71 -13.13 -1.38
CA GLY A 418 13.11 -14.43 -1.09
C GLY A 418 11.60 -14.45 -1.24
N ARG A 419 10.99 -13.46 -1.91
CA ARG A 419 9.55 -13.40 -2.17
C ARG A 419 9.27 -12.93 -3.60
N TRP A 420 8.17 -13.42 -4.14
CA TRP A 420 7.59 -12.93 -5.38
C TRP A 420 6.66 -11.76 -5.10
N LEU A 421 6.90 -10.64 -5.77
CA LEU A 421 6.05 -9.45 -5.74
C LEU A 421 5.43 -9.29 -7.12
N ARG A 422 4.12 -9.02 -7.16
CA ARG A 422 3.44 -8.68 -8.40
C ARG A 422 3.78 -7.23 -8.74
N SER A 423 4.27 -6.99 -9.95
CA SER A 423 4.49 -5.62 -10.42
C SER A 423 3.15 -4.89 -10.50
N SER A 424 3.10 -3.68 -9.95
CA SER A 424 1.86 -2.90 -9.88
C SER A 424 1.36 -2.57 -11.28
N GLU A 425 0.04 -2.57 -11.48
CA GLU A 425 -0.59 -2.07 -12.71
C GLU A 425 0.05 -0.73 -13.11
N ALA A 426 0.58 -0.67 -14.33
CA ALA A 426 1.17 0.55 -14.87
C ALA A 426 0.14 1.68 -14.80
N LEU A 427 0.62 2.85 -14.37
CA LEU A 427 -0.12 4.09 -14.20
C LEU A 427 -1.21 4.27 -15.26
N LYS A 428 -2.47 4.39 -14.81
CA LYS A 428 -3.43 5.24 -15.53
C LYS A 428 -2.89 6.66 -15.45
N LEU A 429 -2.20 7.08 -16.51
CA LEU A 429 -1.93 8.50 -16.77
C LEU A 429 -3.23 9.20 -17.15
#